data_AF-A0A811SCE5-F1
#
_entry.id   AF-A0A811SCE5-F1
#
_cell.length_a   1.000
_cell.length_b   1.000
_cell.length_c   1.000
_cell.angle_alpha   90.00
_cell.angle_beta   90.00
_cell.angle_gamma   90.00
#
_symmetry.space_group_name_H-M   'P 1'
#
loop_
_entity.id
_entity.type
_entity.pdbx_description
1 polymer ?
#
loop_
_entity_poly.entity_id
_entity_poly.type
_entity_poly.pdbx_seq_one_letter_code
_entity_poly.pdbx_strand_id
1 'polypeptide(L)'
;MPTERIILKADNIDGAAEQIIRFLEDSDEGRDVIYFHGSYGFGASAILKTVVERLRSSSGSANTGATGLLGKIIHIDFSRWQSKRALQKAIAEELVVLPRQVMALFDKNDEEDDFDGVEQSARVAATSMWEAGVPVIGQLSRRVLWTSRGRFWHHAKDWHGEELAPAELESAKLSDVSIFLAPSPLFKLGQVGLLPIVRNFMYAEAEEVAKYTGVPEPDMTPKIVMECILYRAARDNDHNINWESHASNYWVCDGIIQDAANGGRSAWEIGNALQRNVNWDLCNRCAQGICKVLSGEQWIRTNRWVSATSDSEKASKFQVPCQATSFFWTAAAPSSTIGQNRTRVLEASMFEHPAR
;
A
#
# COMPACT_ATOMS: atom_id res chain seq x y z
N MET A 1 6.41 -25.91 1.05
CA MET A 1 7.78 -25.55 0.63
C MET A 1 8.03 -24.11 1.07
N PRO A 2 9.27 -23.71 1.43
CA PRO A 2 9.56 -22.31 1.65
C PRO A 2 9.41 -21.54 0.33
N THR A 3 8.73 -20.39 0.37
CA THR A 3 8.56 -19.51 -0.78
C THR A 3 9.92 -19.08 -1.33
N GLU A 4 10.16 -19.31 -2.62
CA GLU A 4 11.38 -18.87 -3.29
C GLU A 4 11.39 -17.33 -3.41
N ARG A 5 12.53 -16.70 -3.15
CA ARG A 5 12.67 -15.25 -3.23
C ARG A 5 13.44 -14.84 -4.48
N ILE A 6 12.87 -13.90 -5.22
CA ILE A 6 13.45 -13.34 -6.44
C ILE A 6 13.55 -11.82 -6.32
N ILE A 7 14.69 -11.27 -6.69
CA ILE A 7 14.92 -9.82 -6.73
C ILE A 7 15.09 -9.40 -8.18
N LEU A 8 14.16 -8.60 -8.68
CA LEU A 8 14.26 -8.00 -10.01
C LEU A 8 14.78 -6.57 -9.90
N LYS A 9 15.50 -6.11 -10.92
CA LYS A 9 16.08 -4.76 -10.96
C LYS A 9 15.35 -3.90 -11.99
N ALA A 10 14.76 -2.79 -11.55
CA ALA A 10 14.22 -1.78 -12.46
C ALA A 10 14.08 -0.41 -11.79
N ASP A 11 14.12 0.64 -12.62
CA ASP A 11 14.09 2.03 -12.19
C ASP A 11 12.78 2.76 -12.55
N ASN A 12 11.84 2.08 -13.21
CA ASN A 12 10.53 2.59 -13.60
C ASN A 12 9.52 1.45 -13.83
N ILE A 13 8.25 1.80 -14.01
CA ILE A 13 7.12 0.86 -14.18
C ILE A 13 7.34 -0.03 -15.40
N ASP A 14 7.74 0.55 -16.52
CA ASP A 14 7.92 -0.15 -17.80
C ASP A 14 9.04 -1.20 -17.75
N GLY A 15 10.18 -0.86 -17.17
CA GLY A 15 11.30 -1.77 -16.97
C GLY A 15 10.95 -2.86 -15.97
N ALA A 16 10.20 -2.53 -14.91
CA ALA A 16 9.73 -3.53 -13.94
C ALA A 16 8.79 -4.54 -14.60
N ALA A 17 7.84 -4.06 -15.39
CA ALA A 17 6.91 -4.92 -16.12
C ALA A 17 7.65 -5.83 -17.12
N GLU A 18 8.67 -5.32 -17.80
CA GLU A 18 9.50 -6.12 -18.71
C GLU A 18 10.27 -7.22 -17.96
N GLN A 19 10.86 -6.91 -16.81
CA GLN A 19 11.57 -7.91 -15.99
C GLN A 19 10.63 -9.00 -15.48
N ILE A 20 9.41 -8.65 -15.08
CA ILE A 20 8.39 -9.62 -14.67
C ILE A 20 7.96 -10.50 -15.84
N ILE A 21 7.72 -9.93 -17.02
CA ILE A 21 7.34 -10.70 -18.21
C ILE A 21 8.45 -11.68 -18.60
N ARG A 22 9.71 -11.24 -18.64
CA ARG A 22 10.86 -12.13 -18.88
C ARG A 22 10.96 -13.25 -17.85
N PHE A 23 10.77 -12.93 -16.57
CA PHE A 23 10.73 -13.93 -15.51
C PHE A 23 9.60 -14.96 -15.75
N LEU A 24 8.44 -14.50 -16.20
CA LEU A 24 7.33 -15.38 -16.56
C LEU A 24 7.65 -16.20 -17.83
N GLU A 25 8.42 -15.71 -18.78
CA GLU A 25 8.80 -16.47 -19.97
C GLU A 25 9.85 -17.56 -19.66
N ASP A 26 10.78 -17.28 -18.75
CA ASP A 26 11.93 -18.13 -18.43
C ASP A 26 11.66 -19.20 -17.34
N SER A 27 10.49 -19.20 -16.70
CA SER A 27 10.23 -20.01 -15.50
C SER A 27 9.97 -21.50 -15.79
N ASP A 28 10.66 -22.37 -15.05
CA ASP A 28 10.44 -23.83 -14.96
C ASP A 28 9.04 -24.21 -14.43
N GLU A 29 8.63 -25.46 -14.71
CA GLU A 29 7.41 -26.08 -14.18
C GLU A 29 7.41 -26.06 -12.63
N GLY A 30 6.31 -25.58 -12.01
CA GLY A 30 6.11 -25.59 -10.56
C GLY A 30 6.16 -24.22 -9.85
N ARG A 31 6.22 -23.11 -10.58
CA ARG A 31 6.11 -21.73 -10.04
C ARG A 31 4.81 -21.07 -10.51
N ASP A 32 3.69 -21.56 -9.98
CA ASP A 32 2.36 -21.17 -10.48
C ASP A 32 1.75 -20.00 -9.72
N VAL A 33 2.05 -19.85 -8.43
CA VAL A 33 1.55 -18.76 -7.59
C VAL A 33 2.69 -17.79 -7.25
N ILE A 34 2.60 -16.57 -7.77
CA ILE A 34 3.64 -15.55 -7.67
C ILE A 34 3.10 -14.33 -6.94
N TYR A 35 3.73 -13.99 -5.82
CA TYR A 35 3.45 -12.76 -5.07
C TYR A 35 4.40 -11.64 -5.49
N PHE A 36 3.87 -10.45 -5.79
CA PHE A 36 4.67 -9.28 -6.14
C PHE A 36 4.55 -8.16 -5.09
N HIS A 37 5.70 -7.77 -4.54
CA HIS A 37 5.80 -6.75 -3.48
C HIS A 37 5.87 -5.30 -3.99
N GLY A 38 6.12 -5.08 -5.29
CA GLY A 38 6.51 -3.76 -5.79
C GLY A 38 7.93 -3.36 -5.34
N SER A 39 8.20 -2.06 -5.38
CA SER A 39 9.45 -1.48 -4.88
C SER A 39 9.23 -0.79 -3.55
N TYR A 40 9.84 -1.31 -2.47
CA TYR A 40 9.63 -0.79 -1.12
C TYR A 40 8.16 -0.75 -0.66
N GLY A 41 7.28 -1.56 -1.27
CA GLY A 41 5.84 -1.54 -1.02
C GLY A 41 5.05 -0.54 -1.89
N PHE A 42 5.68 0.05 -2.91
CA PHE A 42 5.05 0.99 -3.84
C PHE A 42 5.08 0.48 -5.29
N GLY A 43 4.12 0.94 -6.07
CA GLY A 43 4.03 0.71 -7.51
C GLY A 43 3.60 -0.71 -7.91
N ALA A 44 3.24 -1.57 -6.94
CA ALA A 44 2.87 -2.95 -7.22
C ALA A 44 1.68 -3.02 -8.18
N SER A 45 0.60 -2.29 -7.88
CA SER A 45 -0.64 -2.33 -8.67
C SER A 45 -0.40 -1.76 -10.07
N ALA A 46 0.33 -0.65 -10.15
CA ALA A 46 0.66 -0.02 -11.43
C ALA A 46 1.51 -0.95 -12.32
N ILE A 47 2.56 -1.58 -11.77
CA ILE A 47 3.41 -2.51 -12.50
C ILE A 47 2.62 -3.73 -12.97
N LEU A 48 1.84 -4.35 -12.09
CA LEU A 48 1.07 -5.54 -12.47
C LEU A 48 0.02 -5.24 -13.53
N LYS A 49 -0.63 -4.08 -13.47
CA LYS A 49 -1.50 -3.60 -14.54
C LYS A 49 -0.76 -3.45 -15.87
N THR A 50 0.41 -2.82 -15.87
CA THR A 50 1.24 -2.69 -17.08
C THR A 50 1.68 -4.06 -17.61
N VAL A 51 2.01 -5.02 -16.75
CA VAL A 51 2.29 -6.41 -17.14
C VAL A 51 1.10 -7.00 -17.89
N VAL A 52 -0.09 -6.93 -17.30
CA VAL A 52 -1.32 -7.46 -17.91
C VAL A 52 -1.63 -6.81 -19.26
N GLU A 53 -1.51 -5.49 -19.37
CA GLU A 53 -1.75 -4.75 -20.61
C GLU A 53 -0.78 -5.17 -21.73
N ARG A 54 0.50 -5.34 -21.40
CA ARG A 54 1.54 -5.78 -22.36
C ARG A 54 1.33 -7.21 -22.82
N LEU A 55 0.98 -8.11 -21.89
CA LEU A 55 0.69 -9.50 -22.20
C LEU A 55 -0.51 -9.63 -23.13
N ARG A 56 -1.58 -8.84 -22.89
CA ARG A 56 -2.76 -8.79 -23.78
C ARG A 56 -2.42 -8.23 -25.15
N SER A 57 -1.59 -7.20 -25.22
CA SER A 57 -1.17 -6.57 -26.49
C SER A 57 -0.26 -7.48 -27.32
N SER A 58 0.65 -8.22 -26.68
CA SER A 58 1.54 -9.19 -27.33
C SER A 58 0.77 -10.37 -27.93
N SER A 59 -0.31 -10.81 -27.27
CA SER A 59 -1.18 -11.91 -27.75
C SER A 59 -1.93 -11.59 -29.06
N GLY A 60 -2.02 -10.32 -29.47
CA GLY A 60 -2.66 -9.90 -30.73
C GLY A 60 -1.73 -9.97 -31.96
N SER A 61 -0.43 -10.19 -31.76
CA SER A 61 0.57 -10.26 -32.83
C SER A 61 0.95 -11.72 -33.10
N ALA A 62 0.44 -12.28 -34.19
CA ALA A 62 0.65 -13.67 -34.56
C ALA A 62 2.16 -14.00 -34.76
N ASN A 63 2.53 -15.22 -34.34
CA ASN A 63 3.73 -16.00 -34.67
C ASN A 63 4.98 -15.86 -33.77
N THR A 64 4.94 -16.45 -32.57
CA THR A 64 6.07 -17.25 -32.01
C THR A 64 5.52 -18.17 -30.90
N GLY A 65 6.03 -19.40 -30.80
CA GLY A 65 5.54 -20.47 -29.90
C GLY A 65 5.62 -20.20 -28.38
N ALA A 66 6.06 -19.01 -27.95
CA ALA A 66 6.00 -18.54 -26.56
C ALA A 66 4.58 -18.08 -26.13
N THR A 67 3.68 -17.86 -27.10
CA THR A 67 2.32 -17.35 -26.91
C THR A 67 1.36 -18.26 -26.14
N GLY A 68 1.68 -19.55 -25.97
CA GLY A 68 0.84 -20.50 -25.23
C GLY A 68 0.89 -20.35 -23.69
N LEU A 69 1.96 -19.76 -23.14
CA LEU A 69 2.14 -19.62 -21.68
C LEU A 69 1.47 -18.38 -21.08
N LEU A 70 1.10 -17.39 -21.90
CA LEU A 70 0.69 -16.06 -21.45
C LEU A 70 -0.83 -15.85 -21.38
N GLY A 71 -1.63 -16.65 -22.10
CA GLY A 71 -3.10 -16.68 -21.99
C GLY A 71 -3.64 -17.27 -20.67
N LYS A 72 -2.76 -17.38 -19.67
CA LYS A 72 -2.89 -18.16 -18.44
C LYS A 72 -2.61 -17.35 -17.18
N ILE A 73 -2.36 -16.04 -17.31
CA ILE A 73 -1.99 -15.17 -16.20
C ILE A 73 -3.22 -14.46 -15.64
N ILE A 74 -3.47 -14.64 -14.35
CA ILE A 74 -4.55 -13.98 -13.62
C ILE A 74 -3.92 -12.97 -12.68
N HIS A 75 -4.31 -11.70 -12.85
CA HIS A 75 -3.91 -10.65 -11.94
C HIS A 75 -4.99 -10.43 -10.89
N ILE A 76 -4.61 -10.57 -9.62
CA ILE A 76 -5.50 -10.33 -8.49
C ILE A 76 -4.93 -9.20 -7.65
N ASP A 77 -5.59 -8.04 -7.76
CA ASP A 77 -5.34 -6.88 -6.91
C ASP A 77 -6.17 -7.02 -5.64
N PHE A 78 -5.50 -7.41 -4.55
CA PHE A 78 -6.15 -7.62 -3.26
C PHE A 78 -6.04 -6.38 -2.35
N SER A 79 -6.29 -5.20 -2.92
CA SER A 79 -6.30 -3.92 -2.19
C SER A 79 -7.41 -3.79 -1.15
N ARG A 80 -8.50 -4.56 -1.29
CA ARG A 80 -9.63 -4.62 -0.33
C ARG A 80 -9.57 -5.85 0.58
N TRP A 81 -8.38 -6.25 1.05
CA TRP A 81 -8.23 -7.46 1.86
C TRP A 81 -9.21 -7.47 3.04
N GLN A 82 -10.22 -8.32 2.97
CA GLN A 82 -11.17 -8.54 4.08
C GLN A 82 -10.79 -9.79 4.85
N SER A 83 -10.46 -10.91 4.19
CA SER A 83 -10.13 -12.18 4.87
C SER A 83 -9.36 -13.14 3.95
N LYS A 84 -8.78 -14.22 4.51
CA LYS A 84 -8.19 -15.31 3.70
C LYS A 84 -9.26 -15.96 2.81
N ARG A 85 -10.50 -16.05 3.28
CA ARG A 85 -11.66 -16.59 2.54
C ARG A 85 -12.08 -15.68 1.38
N ALA A 86 -12.03 -14.36 1.56
CA ALA A 86 -12.32 -13.40 0.49
C ALA A 86 -11.35 -13.53 -0.69
N LEU A 87 -10.07 -13.84 -0.42
CA LEU A 87 -9.08 -14.09 -1.46
C LEU A 87 -9.46 -15.32 -2.28
N GLN A 88 -9.91 -16.36 -1.61
CA GLN A 88 -10.33 -17.61 -2.24
C GLN A 88 -11.55 -17.37 -3.14
N LYS A 89 -12.53 -16.58 -2.68
CA LYS A 89 -13.69 -16.17 -3.48
C LYS A 89 -13.27 -15.35 -4.71
N ALA A 90 -12.39 -14.35 -4.55
CA ALA A 90 -11.94 -13.54 -5.68
C ALA A 90 -11.16 -14.36 -6.73
N ILE A 91 -10.26 -15.25 -6.27
CA ILE A 91 -9.58 -16.21 -7.14
C ILE A 91 -10.61 -17.09 -7.87
N ALA A 92 -11.63 -17.57 -7.16
CA ALA A 92 -12.69 -18.42 -7.72
C ALA A 92 -13.52 -17.73 -8.80
N GLU A 93 -13.92 -16.49 -8.57
CA GLU A 93 -14.71 -15.66 -9.48
C GLU A 93 -13.93 -15.36 -10.76
N GLU A 94 -12.68 -14.89 -10.63
CA GLU A 94 -11.80 -14.59 -11.76
C GLU A 94 -11.43 -15.84 -12.57
N LEU A 95 -11.36 -17.00 -11.90
CA LEU A 95 -11.07 -18.25 -12.57
C LEU A 95 -12.23 -18.78 -13.42
N VAL A 96 -13.48 -18.33 -13.21
CA VAL A 96 -14.72 -18.75 -13.90
C VAL A 96 -14.92 -20.28 -13.94
N VAL A 97 -14.14 -21.06 -13.18
CA VAL A 97 -14.00 -22.52 -13.34
C VAL A 97 -14.22 -23.28 -12.03
N LEU A 98 -14.43 -22.60 -10.88
CA LEU A 98 -14.81 -23.34 -9.68
C LEU A 98 -16.27 -23.82 -9.77
N PRO A 99 -16.55 -25.13 -9.56
CA PRO A 99 -17.91 -25.64 -9.54
C PRO A 99 -18.77 -24.85 -8.55
N ARG A 100 -20.06 -24.62 -8.87
CA ARG A 100 -21.03 -23.94 -7.97
C ARG A 100 -21.01 -24.47 -6.52
N GLN A 101 -20.64 -25.73 -6.35
CA GLN A 101 -20.50 -26.40 -5.06
C GLN A 101 -19.38 -25.81 -4.19
N VAL A 102 -18.29 -25.32 -4.78
CA VAL A 102 -17.17 -24.67 -4.06
C VAL A 102 -17.55 -23.26 -3.60
N MET A 103 -18.25 -22.50 -4.44
CA MET A 103 -18.81 -21.20 -4.02
C MET A 103 -19.81 -21.37 -2.87
N ALA A 104 -20.68 -22.38 -2.96
CA ALA A 104 -21.64 -22.71 -1.90
C ALA A 104 -20.96 -23.13 -0.57
N LEU A 105 -19.78 -23.76 -0.62
CA LEU A 105 -18.99 -24.05 0.58
C LEU A 105 -18.46 -22.78 1.23
N PHE A 106 -18.01 -21.80 0.44
CA PHE A 106 -17.59 -20.52 1.01
C PHE A 106 -18.75 -19.75 1.60
N ASP A 107 -19.90 -19.75 0.93
CA ASP A 107 -21.11 -19.08 1.40
C ASP A 107 -21.62 -19.71 2.70
N LYS A 108 -21.67 -21.04 2.79
CA LYS A 108 -22.06 -21.74 4.01
C LYS A 108 -21.15 -21.41 5.19
N ASN A 109 -19.83 -21.40 4.98
CA ASN A 109 -18.91 -21.04 6.04
C ASN A 109 -19.02 -19.56 6.43
N ASP A 110 -19.34 -18.66 5.50
CA ASP A 110 -19.59 -17.25 5.84
C ASP A 110 -20.86 -17.11 6.69
N GLU A 111 -21.91 -17.89 6.38
CA GLU A 111 -23.13 -17.95 7.20
C GLU A 111 -22.85 -18.49 8.61
N GLU A 112 -21.99 -19.51 8.74
CA GLU A 112 -21.55 -20.04 10.04
C GLU A 112 -20.70 -19.01 10.81
N ASP A 113 -19.72 -18.38 10.16
CA ASP A 113 -18.89 -17.32 10.74
C ASP A 113 -19.74 -16.09 11.14
N ASP A 114 -20.79 -15.75 10.37
CA ASP A 114 -21.78 -14.70 10.70
C ASP A 114 -22.60 -15.08 11.94
N PHE A 115 -23.04 -16.34 12.03
CA PHE A 115 -23.77 -16.86 13.20
C PHE A 115 -22.91 -16.83 14.47
N ASP A 116 -21.62 -17.15 14.34
CA ASP A 116 -20.66 -17.14 15.45
C ASP A 116 -20.11 -15.73 15.75
N GLY A 117 -20.52 -14.71 14.99
CA GLY A 117 -20.10 -13.32 15.19
C GLY A 117 -18.63 -13.06 14.87
N VAL A 118 -18.02 -13.87 14.00
CA VAL A 118 -16.62 -13.76 13.61
C VAL A 118 -16.45 -12.57 12.64
N GLU A 119 -15.66 -11.59 13.07
CA GLU A 119 -15.28 -10.46 12.24
C GLU A 119 -14.67 -10.95 10.91
N GLN A 120 -15.02 -10.28 9.79
CA GLN A 120 -14.52 -10.66 8.47
C GLN A 120 -13.00 -10.78 8.42
N SER A 121 -12.28 -9.86 9.07
CA SER A 121 -10.81 -9.85 9.22
C SER A 121 -10.23 -11.12 9.84
N ALA A 122 -10.97 -11.76 10.74
CA ALA A 122 -10.58 -12.96 11.49
C ALA A 122 -10.99 -14.26 10.79
N ARG A 123 -11.82 -14.20 9.73
CA ARG A 123 -12.30 -15.39 9.02
C ARG A 123 -11.14 -16.17 8.41
N VAL A 124 -11.02 -17.41 8.85
CA VAL A 124 -10.01 -18.33 8.37
C VAL A 124 -10.39 -18.88 7.00
N ALA A 125 -9.35 -19.25 6.25
CA ALA A 125 -9.49 -20.07 5.06
C ALA A 125 -10.36 -21.30 5.37
N ALA A 126 -11.27 -21.67 4.46
CA ALA A 126 -12.01 -22.93 4.60
C ALA A 126 -11.01 -24.08 4.77
N THR A 127 -11.10 -24.84 5.85
CA THR A 127 -10.09 -25.87 6.21
C THR A 127 -10.10 -27.05 5.24
N SER A 128 -11.17 -27.26 4.47
CA SER A 128 -11.23 -28.22 3.36
C SER A 128 -10.40 -27.80 2.14
N MET A 129 -9.82 -26.61 2.15
CA MET A 129 -9.14 -26.01 1.00
C MET A 129 -7.68 -26.47 0.82
N TRP A 130 -7.14 -27.34 1.67
CA TRP A 130 -5.90 -28.07 1.34
C TRP A 130 -6.03 -28.90 0.06
N GLU A 131 -7.26 -29.26 -0.34
CA GLU A 131 -7.57 -29.92 -1.61
C GLU A 131 -8.02 -28.96 -2.73
N ALA A 132 -8.35 -27.68 -2.45
CA ALA A 132 -9.13 -26.86 -3.39
C ALA A 132 -8.63 -25.44 -3.71
N GLY A 133 -7.49 -24.95 -3.18
CA GLY A 133 -7.15 -23.53 -3.38
C GLY A 133 -5.70 -23.18 -3.69
N VAL A 134 -4.75 -24.00 -3.25
CA VAL A 134 -3.34 -23.90 -3.66
C VAL A 134 -2.98 -25.01 -4.66
N PRO A 135 -3.56 -26.23 -4.59
CA PRO A 135 -3.38 -27.24 -5.65
C PRO A 135 -4.21 -27.00 -6.92
N VAL A 136 -5.33 -26.26 -6.86
CA VAL A 136 -6.21 -26.07 -8.04
C VAL A 136 -5.58 -25.11 -9.06
N ILE A 137 -4.79 -24.13 -8.62
CA ILE A 137 -4.13 -23.18 -9.53
C ILE A 137 -3.08 -23.89 -10.41
N GLY A 138 -2.26 -24.75 -9.82
CA GLY A 138 -1.31 -25.58 -10.58
C GLY A 138 -2.00 -26.56 -11.54
N GLN A 139 -3.17 -27.09 -11.16
CA GLN A 139 -3.96 -27.99 -12.02
C GLN A 139 -4.59 -27.31 -13.25
N LEU A 140 -4.78 -25.99 -13.21
CA LEU A 140 -5.33 -25.24 -14.34
C LEU A 140 -4.27 -24.89 -15.40
N SER A 141 -3.01 -25.30 -15.19
CA SER A 141 -1.86 -24.86 -15.95
C SER A 141 -1.81 -23.33 -16.08
N ARG A 142 -2.32 -22.61 -15.07
CA ARG A 142 -2.46 -21.15 -15.06
C ARG A 142 -1.58 -20.57 -13.96
N ARG A 143 -0.97 -19.43 -14.27
CA ARG A 143 -0.13 -18.71 -13.32
C ARG A 143 -0.91 -17.56 -12.71
N VAL A 144 -0.82 -17.41 -11.41
CA VAL A 144 -1.48 -16.33 -10.68
C VAL A 144 -0.42 -15.36 -10.21
N LEU A 145 -0.56 -14.12 -10.65
CA LEU A 145 0.26 -13.01 -10.20
C LEU A 145 -0.60 -12.13 -9.32
N TRP A 146 -0.26 -12.01 -8.05
CA TRP A 146 -1.08 -11.28 -7.10
C TRP A 146 -0.26 -10.37 -6.21
N THR A 147 -0.91 -9.33 -5.71
CA THR A 147 -0.37 -8.42 -4.70
C THR A 147 -1.40 -8.24 -3.59
N SER A 148 -0.96 -7.97 -2.37
CA SER A 148 -1.84 -8.01 -1.18
C SER A 148 -1.79 -6.75 -0.37
N ARG A 149 -2.96 -6.43 0.22
CA ARG A 149 -3.17 -5.48 1.30
C ARG A 149 -2.80 -4.04 0.98
N GLY A 150 -3.42 -3.53 -0.07
CA GLY A 150 -3.60 -2.10 -0.28
C GLY A 150 -2.36 -1.42 -0.83
N ARG A 151 -2.63 -0.28 -1.46
CA ARG A 151 -1.74 0.37 -2.41
C ARG A 151 -0.58 1.14 -1.78
N PHE A 152 -0.39 1.02 -0.48
CA PHE A 152 0.66 1.67 0.29
C PHE A 152 0.92 0.85 1.56
N TRP A 153 1.57 -0.31 1.45
CA TRP A 153 1.85 -1.18 2.61
C TRP A 153 3.32 -1.15 3.00
N HIS A 154 3.58 -1.03 4.31
CA HIS A 154 4.72 -1.69 4.95
C HIS A 154 4.49 -1.83 6.46
N HIS A 155 3.91 -2.96 6.86
CA HIS A 155 3.88 -3.42 8.24
C HIS A 155 4.53 -4.81 8.32
N ALA A 156 5.75 -4.90 8.85
CA ALA A 156 6.14 -6.08 9.63
C ALA A 156 6.16 -5.65 11.08
N LYS A 157 5.36 -6.32 11.91
CA LYS A 157 5.41 -6.15 13.37
C LYS A 157 6.67 -6.76 13.99
N ASP A 158 7.54 -7.39 13.19
CA ASP A 158 8.72 -8.14 13.67
C ASP A 158 10.07 -7.59 13.17
N TRP A 159 10.14 -6.35 12.69
CA TRP A 159 11.39 -5.79 12.15
C TRP A 159 12.37 -5.31 13.23
N HIS A 160 13.01 -6.25 13.93
CA HIS A 160 14.17 -5.98 14.80
C HIS A 160 15.53 -6.14 14.09
N GLY A 161 15.57 -6.46 12.78
CA GLY A 161 16.80 -6.72 12.02
C GLY A 161 17.11 -5.73 10.89
N GLU A 162 18.39 -5.62 10.52
CA GLU A 162 18.90 -4.76 9.44
C GLU A 162 18.62 -5.27 8.02
N GLU A 163 18.03 -6.46 7.86
CA GLU A 163 17.95 -7.14 6.56
C GLU A 163 16.55 -7.07 5.92
N LEU A 164 16.51 -6.70 4.64
CA LEU A 164 15.32 -6.75 3.79
C LEU A 164 14.98 -8.22 3.55
N ALA A 165 14.06 -8.84 4.31
CA ALA A 165 13.60 -10.22 4.09
C ALA A 165 12.09 -10.30 3.73
N PRO A 166 11.71 -10.06 2.46
CA PRO A 166 10.34 -10.19 1.93
C PRO A 166 9.71 -11.58 2.10
N ALA A 167 10.51 -12.65 2.22
CA ALA A 167 10.05 -14.03 2.37
C ALA A 167 9.41 -14.34 3.74
N GLU A 168 9.57 -13.45 4.73
CA GLU A 168 8.97 -13.59 6.05
C GLU A 168 7.54 -13.01 6.12
N LEU A 169 7.08 -12.34 5.05
CA LEU A 169 5.72 -11.81 4.99
C LEU A 169 4.70 -12.96 4.96
N GLU A 170 3.77 -12.97 5.91
CA GLU A 170 2.69 -13.98 5.98
C GLU A 170 1.92 -14.15 4.66
N SER A 171 1.71 -13.06 3.91
CA SER A 171 1.09 -13.12 2.58
C SER A 171 1.98 -13.87 1.56
N ALA A 172 3.30 -13.65 1.58
CA ALA A 172 4.23 -14.30 0.66
C ALA A 172 4.29 -15.82 0.88
N LYS A 173 4.07 -16.29 2.13
CA LYS A 173 4.00 -17.72 2.47
C LYS A 173 2.86 -18.47 1.77
N LEU A 174 1.90 -17.75 1.18
CA LEU A 174 0.82 -18.33 0.38
C LEU A 174 1.21 -18.53 -1.10
N SER A 175 2.45 -18.23 -1.47
CA SER A 175 2.95 -18.27 -2.85
C SER A 175 4.17 -19.17 -2.99
N ASP A 176 4.34 -19.74 -4.18
CA ASP A 176 5.52 -20.51 -4.55
C ASP A 176 6.74 -19.58 -4.67
N VAL A 177 6.50 -18.38 -5.22
CA VAL A 177 7.53 -17.37 -5.47
C VAL A 177 7.09 -16.00 -4.92
N SER A 178 8.05 -15.28 -4.32
CA SER A 178 7.95 -13.88 -3.94
C SER A 178 8.94 -13.05 -4.75
N ILE A 179 8.42 -12.06 -5.47
CA ILE A 179 9.20 -11.13 -6.28
C ILE A 179 9.26 -9.77 -5.58
N PHE A 180 10.49 -9.28 -5.38
CA PHE A 180 10.78 -7.95 -4.89
C PHE A 180 11.48 -7.11 -5.96
N LEU A 181 11.05 -5.85 -6.13
CA LEU A 181 11.68 -4.94 -7.08
C LEU A 181 12.69 -4.01 -6.38
N ALA A 182 13.94 -4.07 -6.80
CA ALA A 182 15.02 -3.25 -6.27
C ALA A 182 15.50 -2.22 -7.33
N PRO A 183 15.42 -0.91 -7.04
CA PRO A 183 16.01 0.13 -7.89
C PRO A 183 17.51 -0.08 -8.11
N SER A 184 17.99 0.13 -9.33
CA SER A 184 19.39 -0.05 -9.71
C SER A 184 20.37 0.77 -8.84
N PRO A 185 20.07 2.04 -8.45
CA PRO A 185 20.97 2.81 -7.60
C PRO A 185 21.17 2.24 -6.18
N LEU A 186 20.33 1.32 -5.71
CA LEU A 186 20.56 0.63 -4.43
C LEU A 186 21.86 -0.15 -4.40
N PHE A 187 22.31 -0.60 -5.56
CA PHE A 187 23.52 -1.40 -5.71
C PHE A 187 24.72 -0.55 -6.12
N LYS A 188 24.58 0.79 -6.20
CA LYS A 188 25.65 1.73 -6.56
C LYS A 188 26.10 2.51 -5.32
N LEU A 189 27.41 2.61 -5.12
CA LEU A 189 28.03 3.40 -4.06
C LEU A 189 27.70 4.89 -4.30
N GLY A 190 26.72 5.44 -3.58
CA GLY A 190 26.41 6.87 -3.66
C GLY A 190 24.95 7.29 -3.46
N GLN A 191 23.93 6.43 -3.56
CA GLN A 191 22.48 6.70 -3.30
C GLN A 191 21.81 7.94 -3.96
N VAL A 192 22.56 8.86 -4.60
CA VAL A 192 22.08 10.04 -5.32
C VAL A 192 21.34 9.56 -6.56
N GLY A 193 20.01 9.40 -6.45
CA GLY A 193 19.15 8.89 -7.53
C GLY A 193 18.08 7.92 -7.07
N LEU A 194 18.13 7.42 -5.83
CA LEU A 194 17.10 6.51 -5.32
C LEU A 194 15.75 7.21 -5.08
N LEU A 195 15.77 8.41 -4.47
CA LEU A 195 14.54 9.11 -4.07
C LEU A 195 13.62 9.43 -5.26
N PRO A 196 14.12 9.96 -6.41
CA PRO A 196 13.26 10.19 -7.58
C PRO A 196 12.61 8.92 -8.12
N ILE A 197 13.33 7.80 -8.12
CA ILE A 197 12.79 6.50 -8.60
C ILE A 197 11.68 6.01 -7.68
N VAL A 198 11.92 6.00 -6.36
CA VAL A 198 10.90 5.61 -5.38
C VAL A 198 9.69 6.52 -5.48
N ARG A 199 9.90 7.83 -5.69
CA ARG A 199 8.83 8.80 -5.90
C ARG A 199 7.97 8.46 -7.12
N ASN A 200 8.59 8.08 -8.24
CA ASN A 200 7.86 7.69 -9.45
C ASN A 200 6.98 6.45 -9.19
N PHE A 201 7.47 5.46 -8.45
CA PHE A 201 6.65 4.31 -8.05
C PHE A 201 5.49 4.71 -7.14
N MET A 202 5.70 5.63 -6.20
CA MET A 202 4.62 6.15 -5.36
C MET A 202 3.56 6.91 -6.17
N TYR A 203 3.96 7.73 -7.13
CA TYR A 203 3.03 8.46 -8.00
C TYR A 203 2.20 7.51 -8.88
N ALA A 204 2.82 6.51 -9.49
CA ALA A 204 2.12 5.52 -10.30
C ALA A 204 1.10 4.74 -9.45
N GLU A 205 1.46 4.40 -8.22
CA GLU A 205 0.56 3.73 -7.29
C GLU A 205 -0.59 4.64 -6.84
N ALA A 206 -0.29 5.92 -6.56
CA ALA A 206 -1.29 6.92 -6.23
C ALA A 206 -2.29 7.15 -7.37
N GLU A 207 -1.84 7.03 -8.61
CA GLU A 207 -2.71 7.08 -9.79
C GLU A 207 -3.69 5.90 -9.84
N GLU A 208 -3.21 4.69 -9.55
CA GLU A 208 -4.10 3.54 -9.45
C GLU A 208 -5.05 3.68 -8.24
N VAL A 209 -4.59 4.18 -7.09
CA VAL A 209 -5.48 4.53 -5.96
C VAL A 209 -6.61 5.45 -6.41
N ALA A 210 -6.26 6.59 -7.01
CA ALA A 210 -7.23 7.60 -7.42
C ALA A 210 -8.32 7.00 -8.31
N LYS A 211 -7.93 6.20 -9.31
CA LYS A 211 -8.86 5.53 -10.24
C LYS A 211 -9.89 4.64 -9.54
N TYR A 212 -9.46 3.84 -8.55
CA TYR A 212 -10.39 2.90 -7.89
C TYR A 212 -11.25 3.55 -6.82
N THR A 213 -10.93 4.77 -6.35
CA THR A 213 -11.85 5.47 -5.45
C THR A 213 -13.21 5.71 -6.11
N GLY A 214 -13.30 5.70 -7.45
CA GLY A 214 -14.51 6.04 -8.20
C GLY A 214 -14.83 7.54 -8.15
N VAL A 215 -13.92 8.34 -7.60
CA VAL A 215 -14.00 9.80 -7.57
C VAL A 215 -13.19 10.34 -8.75
N PRO A 216 -13.81 11.08 -9.69
CA PRO A 216 -13.11 11.62 -10.85
C PRO A 216 -12.26 12.83 -10.46
N GLU A 217 -11.34 13.22 -11.34
CA GLU A 217 -10.66 14.50 -11.25
C GLU A 217 -11.65 15.67 -11.43
N PRO A 218 -11.40 16.84 -10.79
CA PRO A 218 -10.24 17.18 -9.96
C PRO A 218 -10.35 16.74 -8.49
N ASP A 219 -11.46 16.12 -8.10
CA ASP A 219 -11.81 15.86 -6.69
C ASP A 219 -10.93 14.76 -6.06
N MET A 220 -10.38 13.85 -6.87
CA MET A 220 -9.37 12.88 -6.45
C MET A 220 -8.28 12.74 -7.49
N THR A 221 -7.16 13.44 -7.28
CA THR A 221 -5.96 13.35 -8.12
C THR A 221 -4.87 12.52 -7.43
N PRO A 222 -3.87 11.99 -8.16
CA PRO A 222 -2.72 11.32 -7.55
C PRO A 222 -2.00 12.22 -6.53
N LYS A 223 -1.99 13.54 -6.75
CA LYS A 223 -1.40 14.51 -5.83
C LYS A 223 -2.15 14.58 -4.50
N ILE A 224 -3.49 14.54 -4.52
CA ILE A 224 -4.32 14.49 -3.30
C ILE A 224 -4.04 13.19 -2.52
N VAL A 225 -3.97 12.06 -3.22
CA VAL A 225 -3.64 10.76 -2.60
C VAL A 225 -2.26 10.82 -1.92
N MET A 226 -1.24 11.30 -2.64
CA MET A 226 0.12 11.45 -2.11
C MET A 226 0.18 12.38 -0.91
N GLU A 227 -0.59 13.47 -0.91
CA GLU A 227 -0.65 14.40 0.20
C GLU A 227 -1.35 13.79 1.43
N CYS A 228 -2.40 13.00 1.25
CA CYS A 228 -3.03 12.24 2.33
C CYS A 228 -2.07 11.21 2.97
N ILE A 229 -1.25 10.56 2.13
CA ILE A 229 -0.21 9.61 2.58
C ILE A 229 0.92 10.34 3.31
N LEU A 230 1.34 11.50 2.79
CA LEU A 230 2.32 12.34 3.46
C LEU A 230 1.80 12.84 4.81
N TYR A 231 0.52 13.24 4.90
CA TYR A 231 -0.10 13.63 6.18
C TYR A 231 -0.02 12.49 7.20
N ARG A 232 -0.39 11.28 6.78
CA ARG A 232 -0.29 10.08 7.62
C ARG A 232 1.15 9.80 8.04
N ALA A 233 2.13 9.95 7.14
CA ALA A 233 3.54 9.69 7.43
C ALA A 233 4.18 10.77 8.31
N ALA A 234 3.77 12.04 8.16
CA ALA A 234 4.26 13.16 8.96
C ALA A 234 3.78 13.08 10.41
N ARG A 235 2.64 12.44 10.64
CA ARG A 235 2.23 12.01 11.98
C ARG A 235 3.01 10.75 12.35
N ASP A 236 4.18 10.98 12.94
CA ASP A 236 4.94 9.95 13.68
C ASP A 236 3.96 9.11 14.51
N ASN A 237 4.21 7.81 14.62
CA ASN A 237 3.26 6.76 15.02
C ASN A 237 2.51 7.09 16.32
N ASP A 238 1.48 7.94 16.20
CA ASP A 238 0.49 8.18 17.22
C ASP A 238 -0.36 6.91 17.25
N HIS A 239 0.13 5.93 18.01
CA HIS A 239 -0.49 4.62 18.18
C HIS A 239 -1.92 4.72 18.74
N ASN A 240 -2.35 5.92 19.16
CA ASN A 240 -3.70 6.20 19.63
C ASN A 240 -4.69 6.47 18.49
N ILE A 241 -4.23 6.70 17.27
CA ILE A 241 -5.11 6.97 16.14
C ILE A 241 -5.34 5.69 15.35
N ASN A 242 -6.58 5.21 15.36
CA ASN A 242 -7.04 4.19 14.42
C ASN A 242 -7.20 4.84 13.03
N TRP A 243 -6.11 4.85 12.27
CA TRP A 243 -6.07 5.42 10.91
C TRP A 243 -7.03 4.72 9.95
N GLU A 244 -7.23 3.40 10.08
CA GLU A 244 -8.18 2.67 9.24
C GLU A 244 -9.61 3.19 9.39
N SER A 245 -9.96 3.72 10.57
CA SER A 245 -11.29 4.25 10.86
C SER A 245 -11.40 5.77 10.74
N HIS A 246 -10.32 6.51 11.02
CA HIS A 246 -10.40 7.95 11.22
C HIS A 246 -9.55 8.80 10.27
N ALA A 247 -8.81 8.20 9.34
CA ALA A 247 -7.91 8.97 8.47
C ALA A 247 -8.62 10.09 7.70
N SER A 248 -9.82 9.81 7.16
CA SER A 248 -10.63 10.79 6.43
C SER A 248 -10.97 12.04 7.25
N ASN A 249 -11.24 11.88 8.54
CA ASN A 249 -11.54 13.01 9.43
C ASN A 249 -10.40 14.02 9.46
N TYR A 250 -9.16 13.54 9.50
CA TYR A 250 -8.00 14.44 9.54
C TYR A 250 -7.79 15.15 8.21
N TRP A 251 -7.91 14.46 7.07
CA TRP A 251 -7.71 15.09 5.77
C TRP A 251 -8.79 16.14 5.45
N VAL A 252 -10.03 15.89 5.86
CA VAL A 252 -11.15 16.82 5.67
C VAL A 252 -10.99 18.03 6.61
N CYS A 253 -10.72 17.80 7.91
CA CYS A 253 -10.51 18.89 8.87
C CYS A 253 -9.29 19.76 8.52
N ASP A 254 -8.24 19.16 7.96
CA ASP A 254 -7.06 19.87 7.52
C ASP A 254 -7.23 20.50 6.12
N GLY A 255 -8.34 20.22 5.43
CA GLY A 255 -8.68 20.76 4.13
C GLY A 255 -7.77 20.30 2.99
N ILE A 256 -7.18 19.11 3.14
CA ILE A 256 -6.51 18.37 2.06
C ILE A 256 -7.57 17.87 1.08
N ILE A 257 -8.62 17.25 1.62
CA ILE A 257 -9.82 16.86 0.88
C ILE A 257 -10.90 17.91 1.12
N GLN A 258 -11.56 18.33 0.04
CA GLN A 258 -12.60 19.35 0.04
C GLN A 258 -13.83 18.83 -0.70
N ASP A 259 -14.93 19.57 -0.60
CA ASP A 259 -16.13 19.27 -1.37
C ASP A 259 -15.82 19.26 -2.88
N ALA A 260 -16.53 18.40 -3.60
CA ALA A 260 -16.38 18.29 -5.04
C ALA A 260 -16.60 19.64 -5.71
N ALA A 261 -15.80 19.95 -6.74
CA ALA A 261 -15.88 21.23 -7.43
C ALA A 261 -17.27 21.51 -8.05
N ASN A 262 -18.01 20.46 -8.37
CA ASN A 262 -19.37 20.52 -8.92
C ASN A 262 -20.49 20.41 -7.86
N GLY A 263 -20.15 20.32 -6.57
CA GLY A 263 -21.10 20.12 -5.47
C GLY A 263 -21.71 18.72 -5.40
N GLY A 264 -21.23 17.75 -6.19
CA GLY A 264 -21.82 16.42 -6.33
C GLY A 264 -21.40 15.41 -5.26
N ARG A 265 -20.33 15.69 -4.51
CA ARG A 265 -19.89 14.90 -3.35
C ARG A 265 -19.34 15.83 -2.27
N SER A 266 -19.63 15.51 -1.02
CA SER A 266 -19.00 16.15 0.13
C SER A 266 -17.55 15.69 0.31
N ALA A 267 -16.74 16.50 0.99
CA ALA A 267 -15.37 16.16 1.38
C ALA A 267 -15.31 14.84 2.17
N TRP A 268 -16.33 14.57 2.98
CA TRP A 268 -16.46 13.35 3.78
C TRP A 268 -16.67 12.11 2.91
N GLU A 269 -17.49 12.21 1.86
CA GLU A 269 -17.69 11.12 0.91
C GLU A 269 -16.41 10.82 0.12
N ILE A 270 -15.70 11.87 -0.31
CA ILE A 270 -14.42 11.74 -1.02
C ILE A 270 -13.35 11.13 -0.10
N GLY A 271 -13.23 11.63 1.14
CA GLY A 271 -12.28 11.12 2.12
C GLY A 271 -12.57 9.67 2.51
N ASN A 272 -13.83 9.31 2.69
CA ASN A 272 -14.23 7.94 2.98
C ASN A 272 -13.98 7.00 1.79
N ALA A 273 -14.19 7.47 0.56
CA ALA A 273 -13.85 6.71 -0.64
C ALA A 273 -12.36 6.40 -0.70
N LEU A 274 -11.49 7.37 -0.40
CA LEU A 274 -10.05 7.15 -0.33
C LEU A 274 -9.68 6.21 0.83
N GLN A 275 -10.22 6.44 2.02
CA GLN A 275 -9.93 5.65 3.22
C GLN A 275 -10.19 4.16 3.00
N ARG A 276 -11.29 3.80 2.33
CA ARG A 276 -11.68 2.41 2.05
C ARG A 276 -10.84 1.72 0.96
N ASN A 277 -10.04 2.47 0.22
CA ASN A 277 -9.33 1.99 -0.98
C ASN A 277 -7.81 1.88 -0.79
N VAL A 278 -7.31 2.24 0.39
CA VAL A 278 -5.89 2.30 0.72
C VAL A 278 -5.68 1.70 2.11
N ASN A 279 -4.53 1.07 2.31
CA ASN A 279 -4.10 0.66 3.64
C ASN A 279 -3.33 1.81 4.31
N TRP A 280 -3.72 2.16 5.53
CA TRP A 280 -3.12 3.26 6.29
C TRP A 280 -2.17 2.82 7.40
N ASP A 281 -1.90 1.52 7.47
CA ASP A 281 -0.94 0.90 8.37
C ASP A 281 0.49 1.09 7.84
N LEU A 282 1.15 2.13 8.36
CA LEU A 282 2.51 2.50 8.01
C LEU A 282 3.43 2.30 9.22
N CYS A 283 4.48 1.49 9.04
CA CYS A 283 5.54 1.39 10.03
C CYS A 283 6.34 2.71 10.16
N ASN A 284 7.06 2.89 11.28
CA ASN A 284 7.87 4.10 11.50
C ASN A 284 8.94 4.31 10.40
N ARG A 285 9.71 3.26 10.06
CA ARG A 285 10.72 3.31 8.98
C ARG A 285 10.11 3.75 7.64
N CYS A 286 8.88 3.32 7.39
CA CYS A 286 8.12 3.55 6.18
C CYS A 286 7.65 5.00 6.11
N ALA A 287 7.08 5.50 7.20
CA ALA A 287 6.71 6.90 7.37
C ALA A 287 7.92 7.83 7.18
N GLN A 288 9.06 7.51 7.79
CA GLN A 288 10.30 8.27 7.60
C GLN A 288 10.78 8.26 6.15
N GLY A 289 10.71 7.10 5.48
CA GLY A 289 11.04 6.96 4.07
C GLY A 289 10.15 7.82 3.17
N ILE A 290 8.83 7.76 3.39
CA ILE A 290 7.83 8.58 2.68
C ILE A 290 8.13 10.07 2.88
N CYS A 291 8.28 10.52 4.13
CA CYS A 291 8.63 11.90 4.43
C CYS A 291 9.89 12.33 3.69
N LYS A 292 10.96 11.52 3.70
CA LYS A 292 12.22 11.82 2.99
C LYS A 292 12.05 11.90 1.47
N VAL A 293 11.28 10.98 0.88
CA VAL A 293 11.02 10.95 -0.58
C VAL A 293 10.21 12.18 -1.01
N LEU A 294 9.29 12.65 -0.18
CA LEU A 294 8.34 13.73 -0.49
C LEU A 294 8.74 15.11 0.05
N SER A 295 9.78 15.22 0.88
CA SER A 295 10.23 16.46 1.55
C SER A 295 10.59 17.62 0.62
N GLY A 296 10.89 17.34 -0.65
CA GLY A 296 11.35 18.33 -1.63
C GLY A 296 10.27 18.88 -2.57
N GLU A 297 9.01 18.46 -2.41
CA GLU A 297 7.92 18.88 -3.30
C GLU A 297 7.01 19.93 -2.65
N GLN A 298 6.47 20.81 -3.49
CA GLN A 298 5.43 21.76 -3.08
C GLN A 298 4.07 21.05 -3.15
N TRP A 299 3.64 20.54 -2.00
CA TRP A 299 2.31 19.98 -1.78
C TRP A 299 1.28 21.10 -1.58
N ILE A 300 0.00 20.78 -1.79
CA ILE A 300 -1.07 21.78 -1.91
C ILE A 300 -1.25 22.53 -0.58
N ARG A 301 -1.12 21.84 0.56
CA ARG A 301 -1.44 22.34 1.90
C ARG A 301 -0.32 22.17 2.94
N THR A 302 0.85 21.64 2.60
CA THR A 302 1.96 21.47 3.55
C THR A 302 2.46 22.78 4.15
N ASN A 303 2.26 23.92 3.49
CA ASN A 303 2.57 25.24 4.07
C ASN A 303 1.71 25.59 5.30
N ARG A 304 0.61 24.85 5.53
CA ARG A 304 -0.26 24.98 6.72
C ARG A 304 0.06 23.95 7.80
N TRP A 305 1.04 23.08 7.55
CA TRP A 305 1.49 22.07 8.49
C TRP A 305 2.75 22.55 9.17
N VAL A 306 2.72 22.57 10.49
CA VAL A 306 3.75 23.23 11.27
C VAL A 306 4.29 22.24 12.26
N SER A 307 5.59 21.93 12.19
CA SER A 307 6.22 21.01 13.14
C SER A 307 7.21 21.73 14.03
N ALA A 308 7.24 21.34 15.30
CA ALA A 308 8.23 21.78 16.27
C ALA A 308 8.84 20.58 16.97
N THR A 309 10.17 20.62 17.12
CA THR A 309 10.93 19.62 17.88
C THR A 309 11.20 20.16 19.29
N SER A 310 11.35 19.27 20.26
CA SER A 310 11.56 19.65 21.67
C SER A 310 12.91 20.29 21.99
N ASP A 311 13.66 20.74 20.98
CA ASP A 311 14.92 21.43 21.12
C ASP A 311 14.66 22.73 21.90
N SER A 312 15.09 22.76 23.16
CA SER A 312 14.51 23.61 24.20
C SER A 312 14.65 25.12 23.95
N GLU A 313 15.61 25.52 23.12
CA GLU A 313 15.83 26.92 22.75
C GLU A 313 14.88 27.43 21.66
N LYS A 314 14.34 26.54 20.80
CA LYS A 314 13.38 26.89 19.75
C LYS A 314 11.93 26.74 20.19
N ALA A 315 11.67 25.75 21.04
CA ALA A 315 10.36 25.45 21.60
C ALA A 315 9.67 26.64 22.30
N SER A 316 10.41 27.40 23.11
CA SER A 316 9.88 28.52 23.92
C SER A 316 9.58 29.80 23.14
N LYS A 317 9.99 29.87 21.85
CA LYS A 317 9.78 31.03 20.97
C LYS A 317 8.97 30.69 19.72
N PHE A 318 8.43 29.49 19.64
CA PHE A 318 7.77 29.01 18.45
C PHE A 318 6.34 29.55 18.37
N GLN A 319 6.09 30.48 17.43
CA GLN A 319 4.75 30.97 17.13
C GLN A 319 4.14 30.15 16.01
N VAL A 320 2.98 29.55 16.25
CA VAL A 320 2.22 28.89 15.18
C VAL A 320 1.66 29.96 14.25
N PRO A 321 1.86 29.89 12.93
CA PRO A 321 1.23 30.80 11.98
C PRO A 321 -0.30 30.70 12.03
N CYS A 322 -1.01 31.83 11.92
CA CYS A 322 -2.49 31.85 11.91
C CYS A 322 -3.14 31.12 10.73
N GLN A 323 -2.34 30.74 9.73
CA GLN A 323 -2.79 29.98 8.56
C GLN A 323 -2.59 28.46 8.73
N ALA A 324 -2.02 28.04 9.86
CA ALA A 324 -1.76 26.63 10.15
C ALA A 324 -3.06 25.88 10.40
N THR A 325 -3.18 24.69 9.80
CA THR A 325 -4.31 23.77 9.97
C THR A 325 -3.93 22.56 10.82
N SER A 326 -2.64 22.23 10.88
CA SER A 326 -2.11 21.16 11.73
C SER A 326 -0.79 21.59 12.39
N PHE A 327 -0.68 21.32 13.69
CA PHE A 327 0.55 21.49 14.46
C PHE A 327 1.05 20.13 14.95
N PHE A 328 2.29 19.80 14.61
CA PHE A 328 2.95 18.54 14.95
C PHE A 328 4.07 18.80 15.96
N TRP A 329 4.01 18.12 17.10
CA TRP A 329 5.05 18.21 18.12
C TRP A 329 5.80 16.89 18.24
N THR A 330 7.12 16.92 18.07
CA THR A 330 7.96 15.75 18.30
C THR A 330 8.84 15.96 19.54
N ALA A 331 8.66 15.09 20.53
CA ALA A 331 9.58 15.00 21.66
C ALA A 331 10.92 14.45 21.14
N ALA A 332 12.04 15.09 21.51
CA ALA A 332 13.36 14.52 21.27
C ALA A 332 13.41 13.12 21.89
N ALA A 333 14.04 12.19 21.18
CA ALA A 333 14.19 10.81 21.62
C ALA A 333 14.69 10.79 23.08
N PRO A 334 14.14 9.92 23.94
CA PRO A 334 14.65 9.80 25.30
C PRO A 334 16.12 9.40 25.22
N SER A 335 17.01 10.31 25.62
CA SER A 335 18.34 9.90 26.05
C SER A 335 18.14 8.80 27.09
N SER A 336 18.92 7.73 27.03
CA SER A 336 18.81 6.46 27.76
C SER A 336 18.84 6.54 29.30
N THR A 337 18.51 7.69 29.89
CA THR A 337 18.41 7.90 31.32
C THR A 337 16.97 7.74 31.77
N ILE A 338 16.77 6.69 32.55
CA ILE A 338 15.56 6.25 33.23
C ILE A 338 14.80 7.43 33.86
N GLY A 339 13.50 7.50 33.58
CA GLY A 339 12.51 8.08 34.47
C GLY A 339 12.30 9.58 34.35
N GLN A 340 11.55 10.01 33.34
CA GLN A 340 10.63 11.14 33.46
C GLN A 340 9.68 11.17 32.26
N ASN A 341 8.46 10.63 32.45
CA ASN A 341 7.29 11.07 31.67
C ASN A 341 7.04 12.54 32.01
N ARG A 342 7.82 13.45 31.41
CA ARG A 342 7.54 14.88 31.48
C ARG A 342 6.39 15.15 30.53
N THR A 343 5.18 15.21 31.10
CA THR A 343 4.07 15.93 30.49
C THR A 343 4.55 17.35 30.21
N ARG A 344 4.91 17.65 28.96
CA ARG A 344 5.29 19.01 28.56
C ARG A 344 4.01 19.75 28.20
N VAL A 345 3.73 20.81 28.93
CA VAL A 345 2.62 21.72 28.64
C VAL A 345 3.06 22.64 27.51
N LEU A 346 2.27 22.73 26.44
CA LEU A 346 2.45 23.73 25.40
C LEU A 346 1.91 25.07 25.91
N GLU A 347 2.69 26.14 25.78
CA GLU A 347 2.28 27.48 26.22
C GLU A 347 1.16 28.01 25.32
N ALA A 348 0.10 28.56 25.92
CA ALA A 348 -1.04 29.11 25.16
C ALA A 348 -0.63 30.22 24.19
N SER A 349 0.41 30.99 24.56
CA SER A 349 0.99 32.06 23.75
C SER A 349 1.46 31.60 22.37
N MET A 350 1.84 30.32 22.21
CA MET A 350 2.21 29.74 20.91
C MET A 350 1.09 29.80 19.87
N PHE A 351 -0.17 29.90 20.32
CA PHE A 351 -1.37 29.91 19.49
C PHE A 351 -2.07 31.27 19.46
N GLU A 352 -1.57 32.25 20.20
CA GLU A 352 -2.14 33.60 20.20
C GLU A 352 -1.79 34.32 18.88
N HIS A 353 -2.79 34.92 18.24
CA HIS A 353 -2.57 35.77 17.07
C HIS A 353 -3.13 37.14 17.36
N PRO A 354 -2.43 38.23 16.97
CA PRO A 354 -2.98 39.56 17.11
C PRO A 354 -4.31 39.64 16.34
N ALA A 355 -5.31 40.27 16.95
CA ALA A 355 -6.58 40.53 16.30
C ALA A 355 -6.33 41.29 14.99
N ARG A 356 -6.93 40.79 13.90
CA ARG A 356 -6.80 41.38 12.56
C ARG A 356 -7.42 42.76 12.47
#